data_AF-A0A954PWM3-F1
#
_entry.id   AF-A0A954PWM3-F1
#
_cell.length_a   1.000
_cell.length_b   1.000
_cell.length_c   1.000
_cell.angle_alpha   90.00
_cell.angle_beta   90.00
_cell.angle_gamma   90.00
#
_symmetry.space_group_name_H-M   'P 1'
#
loop_
_entity.id
_entity.type
_entity.pdbx_description
1 polymer ?
#
loop_
_entity_poly.entity_id
_entity_poly.type
_entity_poly.pdbx_seq_one_letter_code
_entity_poly.pdbx_strand_id
1 'polypeptide(L)'
;MQRKYAYRRRRGYAMVVVMMLILTATAMAALQMRHLNSALRIEQARQRSETRVNGPVMVLAIACARLETGDPPSNNVSYRYTHNSSTESLVYRVTFQKLTTDRWTITANPDATAGSLPNLPVKF
;
A
#
# COMPACT_ATOMS: atom_id res chain seq x y z
N MET A 1 43.77 1.84 -67.89
CA MET A 1 43.58 1.64 -66.43
C MET A 1 42.74 2.79 -65.87
N GLN A 2 41.43 2.62 -65.69
CA GLN A 2 40.55 3.67 -65.16
C GLN A 2 39.67 3.16 -64.02
N ARG A 3 39.90 3.82 -62.86
CA ARG A 3 39.08 4.06 -61.66
C ARG A 3 37.82 3.21 -61.43
N LYS A 4 37.86 2.41 -60.35
CA LYS A 4 36.68 1.99 -59.59
C LYS A 4 36.71 2.65 -58.20
N TYR A 5 36.01 3.77 -58.04
CA TYR A 5 35.67 4.32 -56.72
C TYR A 5 34.19 4.67 -56.69
N ALA A 6 33.34 3.69 -56.42
CA ALA A 6 31.91 3.92 -56.22
C ALA A 6 31.32 2.94 -55.18
N TYR A 7 31.94 2.82 -54.01
CA TYR A 7 31.37 2.07 -52.88
C TYR A 7 31.61 2.75 -51.53
N ARG A 8 31.30 4.04 -51.42
CA ARG A 8 31.38 4.77 -50.13
C ARG A 8 30.15 5.61 -49.76
N ARG A 9 29.29 6.00 -50.72
CA ARG A 9 28.15 6.90 -50.43
C ARG A 9 26.92 6.23 -49.79
N ARG A 10 26.61 4.96 -50.14
CA ARG A 10 25.40 4.28 -49.61
C ARG A 10 25.51 3.84 -48.14
N ARG A 11 26.74 3.66 -47.63
CA ARG A 11 26.99 3.28 -46.21
C ARG A 11 26.63 4.38 -45.22
N GLY A 12 26.78 5.65 -45.60
CA GLY A 12 26.42 6.79 -44.73
C GLY A 12 24.92 6.87 -44.47
N TYR A 13 24.09 6.77 -45.52
CA TYR A 13 22.63 6.80 -45.38
C TYR A 13 22.09 5.59 -44.61
N ALA A 14 22.63 4.38 -44.87
CA ALA A 14 22.25 3.19 -44.10
C ALA A 14 22.57 3.35 -42.61
N MET A 15 23.72 3.94 -42.27
CA MET A 15 24.11 4.22 -40.89
C MET A 15 23.17 5.23 -40.21
N VAL A 16 22.75 6.29 -40.92
CA VAL A 16 21.80 7.29 -40.40
C VAL A 16 20.43 6.65 -40.12
N VAL A 17 19.94 5.79 -41.03
CA VAL A 17 18.67 5.08 -40.83
C VAL A 17 18.74 4.15 -39.62
N VAL A 18 19.85 3.41 -39.46
CA VAL A 18 20.05 2.54 -38.29
C VAL A 18 20.11 3.35 -37.00
N MET A 19 20.82 4.49 -36.98
CA MET A 19 20.85 5.35 -35.79
C MET A 19 19.46 5.92 -35.45
N MET A 20 18.69 6.33 -36.46
CA MET A 20 17.32 6.82 -36.25
C MET A 20 16.42 5.72 -35.69
N LEU A 21 16.57 4.48 -36.16
CA LEU A 21 15.82 3.33 -35.65
C LEU A 21 16.20 3.03 -34.19
N ILE A 22 17.49 3.03 -33.86
CA ILE A 22 17.95 2.81 -32.48
C ILE A 22 17.41 3.89 -31.54
N LEU A 23 17.47 5.17 -31.95
CA LEU A 23 16.97 6.29 -31.14
C LEU A 23 15.46 6.22 -30.93
N THR A 24 14.69 5.90 -31.97
CA THR A 24 13.23 5.77 -31.86
C THR A 24 12.83 4.57 -31.01
N ALA A 25 13.51 3.44 -31.16
CA ALA A 25 13.28 2.25 -30.34
C ALA A 25 13.62 2.48 -28.86
N THR A 26 14.75 3.13 -28.55
CA THR A 26 15.10 3.47 -27.16
C THR A 26 14.16 4.52 -26.57
N ALA A 27 13.70 5.50 -27.35
CA ALA A 27 12.69 6.45 -26.90
C ALA A 27 11.37 5.76 -26.55
N MET A 28 10.88 4.85 -27.41
CA MET A 28 9.66 4.07 -27.12
C MET A 28 9.82 3.20 -25.88
N ALA A 29 10.95 2.50 -25.73
CA ALA A 29 11.23 1.69 -24.54
C ALA A 29 11.26 2.54 -23.27
N ALA A 30 11.89 3.71 -23.31
CA ALA A 30 11.94 4.63 -22.17
C ALA A 30 10.55 5.15 -21.78
N LEU A 31 9.68 5.44 -22.76
CA LEU A 31 8.30 5.84 -22.50
C LEU A 31 7.50 4.70 -21.86
N GLN A 32 7.61 3.48 -22.39
CA GLN A 32 6.93 2.31 -21.82
C GLN A 32 7.37 2.05 -20.37
N MET A 33 8.66 2.15 -20.07
CA MET A 33 9.18 2.01 -18.70
C MET A 33 8.60 3.08 -17.76
N ARG A 34 8.43 4.32 -18.23
CA ARG A 34 7.80 5.39 -17.44
C ARG A 34 6.33 5.10 -17.15
N HIS A 35 5.59 4.62 -18.15
CA HIS A 35 4.19 4.24 -17.97
C HIS A 35 4.03 3.10 -16.97
N LEU A 36 4.85 2.04 -17.09
CA LEU A 36 4.83 0.93 -16.13
C LEU A 36 5.16 1.38 -14.70
N ASN A 37 6.17 2.23 -14.53
CA ASN A 37 6.51 2.77 -13.21
C ASN A 37 5.39 3.63 -12.62
N SER A 38 4.68 4.41 -13.45
CA SER A 38 3.54 5.20 -12.99
C SER A 38 2.37 4.32 -12.56
N ALA A 39 2.05 3.28 -13.34
CA ALA A 39 1.00 2.33 -13.02
C ALA A 39 1.30 1.57 -11.72
N LEU A 40 2.55 1.13 -11.54
CA LEU A 40 2.99 0.43 -10.33
C LEU A 40 2.84 1.31 -9.08
N ARG A 41 3.17 2.61 -9.16
CA ARG A 41 2.99 3.54 -8.03
C ARG A 41 1.52 3.74 -7.67
N ILE A 42 0.64 3.81 -8.67
CA ILE A 42 -0.81 3.93 -8.46
C ILE A 42 -1.33 2.67 -7.77
N GLU A 43 -0.95 1.50 -8.26
CA GLU A 43 -1.39 0.22 -7.69
C GLU A 43 -0.88 0.03 -6.25
N GLN A 44 0.38 0.41 -5.98
CA GLN A 44 0.91 0.42 -4.62
C GLN A 44 0.15 1.37 -3.68
N ALA A 45 -0.22 2.56 -4.17
CA ALA A 45 -1.01 3.50 -3.37
C ALA A 45 -2.41 2.96 -3.09
N ARG A 46 -3.03 2.31 -4.07
CA ARG A 46 -4.32 1.63 -3.92
C ARG A 46 -4.24 0.50 -2.89
N GLN A 47 -3.28 -0.40 -3.03
CA GLN A 47 -3.08 -1.52 -2.09
C GLN A 47 -2.88 -1.02 -0.67
N ARG A 48 -2.03 0.00 -0.45
CA ARG A 48 -1.85 0.61 0.87
C ARG A 48 -3.14 1.20 1.43
N SER A 49 -3.98 1.78 0.58
CA SER A 49 -5.27 2.32 0.98
C SER A 49 -6.24 1.21 1.38
N GLU A 50 -6.33 0.14 0.60
CA GLU A 50 -7.14 -1.03 0.91
C GLU A 50 -6.67 -1.73 2.20
N THR A 51 -5.36 -1.89 2.41
CA THR A 51 -4.80 -2.42 3.66
C THR A 51 -5.14 -1.53 4.86
N ARG A 52 -5.15 -0.20 4.70
CA ARG A 52 -5.53 0.73 5.77
C ARG A 52 -7.02 0.62 6.11
N VAL A 53 -7.88 0.52 5.11
CA VAL A 53 -9.34 0.38 5.29
C VAL A 53 -9.66 -0.96 5.94
N ASN A 54 -9.09 -2.05 5.43
CA ASN A 54 -9.39 -3.40 5.91
C ASN A 54 -8.71 -3.72 7.26
N GLY A 55 -7.60 -3.08 7.59
CA GLY A 55 -6.90 -3.30 8.86
C GLY A 55 -7.38 -2.36 9.98
N PRO A 56 -6.63 -1.30 10.30
CA PRO A 56 -6.88 -0.49 11.50
C PRO A 56 -8.26 0.22 11.50
N VAL A 57 -8.79 0.62 10.34
CA VAL A 57 -10.10 1.27 10.27
C VAL A 57 -11.23 0.29 10.59
N MET A 58 -11.18 -0.93 10.05
CA MET A 58 -12.15 -1.97 10.35
C MET A 58 -12.12 -2.36 11.84
N VAL A 59 -10.92 -2.54 12.41
CA VAL A 59 -10.76 -2.85 13.84
C VAL A 59 -11.30 -1.71 14.71
N LEU A 60 -11.07 -0.47 14.32
CA LEU A 60 -11.63 0.70 15.01
C LEU A 60 -13.16 0.74 14.93
N ALA A 61 -13.74 0.46 13.75
CA ALA A 61 -15.19 0.41 13.59
C ALA A 61 -15.83 -0.68 14.47
N ILE A 62 -15.20 -1.86 14.56
CA ILE A 62 -15.64 -2.93 15.46
C ILE A 62 -15.56 -2.46 16.91
N ALA A 63 -14.46 -1.83 17.32
CA ALA A 63 -14.31 -1.31 18.67
C ALA A 63 -15.36 -0.24 19.03
N CYS A 64 -15.68 0.66 18.09
CA CYS A 64 -16.78 1.63 18.24
C CYS A 64 -18.12 0.93 18.39
N ALA A 65 -18.43 -0.07 17.56
CA ALA A 65 -19.66 -0.84 17.67
C ALA A 65 -19.77 -1.60 19.01
N ARG A 66 -18.65 -2.00 19.63
CA ARG A 66 -18.66 -2.59 20.98
C ARG A 66 -18.98 -1.54 22.04
N LEU A 67 -18.44 -0.33 21.92
CA LEU A 67 -18.73 0.77 22.83
C LEU A 67 -20.24 1.12 22.84
N GLU A 68 -20.92 0.98 21.70
CA GLU A 68 -22.38 1.18 21.63
C GLU A 68 -23.18 0.15 22.44
N THR A 69 -22.61 -1.01 22.74
CA THR A 69 -23.29 -2.07 23.54
C THR A 69 -23.19 -1.87 25.04
N GLY A 70 -22.22 -1.08 25.51
CA GLY A 70 -21.97 -0.85 26.93
C GLY A 70 -20.64 -0.14 27.18
N ASP A 71 -20.45 0.33 28.41
CA ASP A 71 -19.23 1.03 28.81
C ASP A 71 -18.13 0.04 29.26
N PRO A 72 -16.86 0.28 28.89
CA PRO A 72 -15.72 -0.47 29.41
C PRO A 72 -15.62 -0.38 30.95
N PRO A 73 -15.13 -1.44 31.62
CA PRO A 73 -15.09 -1.51 33.09
C PRO A 73 -14.11 -0.50 33.75
N SER A 74 -13.24 0.13 32.97
CA SER A 74 -12.23 1.07 33.44
C SER A 74 -12.12 2.26 32.49
N ASN A 75 -11.78 3.42 33.05
CA ASN A 75 -11.53 4.64 32.29
C ASN A 75 -10.34 4.53 31.32
N ASN A 76 -9.43 3.58 31.53
CA ASN A 76 -8.37 3.27 30.57
C ASN A 76 -8.15 1.75 30.55
N VAL A 77 -8.50 1.12 29.44
CA VAL A 77 -8.36 -0.33 29.28
C VAL A 77 -7.91 -0.66 27.87
N SER A 78 -6.99 -1.63 27.78
CA SER A 78 -6.48 -2.12 26.51
C SER A 78 -6.87 -3.58 26.32
N TYR A 79 -7.35 -3.89 25.13
CA TYR A 79 -7.72 -5.23 24.70
C TYR A 79 -6.90 -5.62 23.47
N ARG A 80 -6.75 -6.91 23.24
CA ARG A 80 -6.26 -7.45 21.96
C ARG A 80 -7.42 -7.78 21.04
N TYR A 81 -7.22 -7.54 19.75
CA TYR A 81 -8.11 -7.99 18.70
C TYR A 81 -7.27 -8.56 17.55
N THR A 82 -7.49 -9.83 17.22
CA THR A 82 -6.82 -10.46 16.09
C THR A 82 -7.68 -10.26 14.85
N HIS A 83 -7.17 -9.49 13.89
CA HIS A 83 -7.79 -9.36 12.59
C HIS A 83 -7.17 -10.37 11.62
N ASN A 84 -7.98 -11.32 11.18
CA ASN A 84 -7.58 -12.31 10.18
C ASN A 84 -7.92 -11.75 8.80
N SER A 85 -6.91 -11.29 8.07
CA SER A 85 -7.04 -11.03 6.63
C SER A 85 -6.80 -12.33 5.86
N SER A 86 -7.21 -12.37 4.58
CA SER A 86 -7.02 -13.53 3.70
C SER A 86 -5.56 -13.97 3.55
N THR A 87 -4.62 -13.06 3.84
CA THR A 87 -3.19 -13.25 3.59
C THR A 87 -2.35 -13.24 4.87
N GLU A 88 -2.85 -12.62 5.95
CA GLU A 88 -2.09 -12.46 7.20
C GLU A 88 -3.03 -12.25 8.40
N SER A 89 -2.65 -12.83 9.56
CA SER A 89 -3.31 -12.58 10.84
C SER A 89 -2.50 -11.54 11.61
N LEU A 90 -3.07 -10.36 11.80
CA LEU A 90 -2.42 -9.25 12.50
C LEU A 90 -3.11 -9.03 13.85
N VAL A 91 -2.30 -8.91 14.90
CA VAL A 91 -2.78 -8.59 16.25
C VAL A 91 -2.80 -7.07 16.41
N TYR A 92 -3.95 -6.55 16.84
CA TYR A 92 -4.15 -5.14 17.14
C TYR A 92 -4.36 -4.95 18.64
N ARG A 93 -3.76 -3.87 19.16
CA ARG A 93 -4.08 -3.32 20.48
C ARG A 93 -5.17 -2.28 20.31
N VAL A 94 -6.30 -2.51 20.97
CA VAL A 94 -7.41 -1.57 21.05
C VAL A 94 -7.45 -0.97 22.45
N THR A 95 -7.22 0.32 22.56
CA THR A 95 -7.25 1.04 23.84
C THR A 95 -8.44 1.98 23.89
N PHE A 96 -9.26 1.82 24.93
CA PHE A 96 -10.38 2.68 25.27
C PHE A 96 -9.95 3.61 26.39
N GLN A 97 -10.03 4.92 26.14
CA GLN A 97 -9.70 5.94 27.12
C GLN A 97 -10.90 6.88 27.30
N LYS A 98 -11.43 6.97 28.52
CA LYS A 98 -12.53 7.87 28.88
C LYS A 98 -11.98 9.30 28.98
N LEU A 99 -12.57 10.21 28.20
CA LEU A 99 -12.20 11.62 28.20
C LEU A 99 -13.15 12.42 29.11
N THR A 100 -14.45 12.10 29.06
CA THR A 100 -15.52 12.68 29.88
C THR A 100 -16.59 11.61 30.15
N THR A 101 -17.63 11.93 30.93
CA THR A 101 -18.73 10.99 31.25
C THR A 101 -19.30 10.28 30.02
N ASP A 102 -19.48 11.03 28.91
CA ASP A 102 -20.11 10.53 27.68
C ASP A 102 -19.16 10.50 26.46
N ARG A 103 -17.83 10.61 26.67
CA ARG A 103 -16.88 10.58 25.55
C ARG A 103 -15.72 9.65 25.82
N TRP A 104 -15.47 8.80 24.83
CA TRP A 104 -14.37 7.85 24.80
C TRP A 104 -13.51 8.08 23.58
N THR A 105 -12.19 8.04 23.78
CA THR A 105 -11.20 7.97 22.72
C THR A 105 -10.83 6.51 22.50
N ILE A 106 -11.00 6.03 21.27
CA ILE A 106 -10.66 4.67 20.88
C ILE A 106 -9.44 4.73 19.97
N THR A 107 -8.42 3.93 20.27
CA THR A 107 -7.23 3.82 19.43
C THR A 107 -7.01 2.36 19.07
N ALA A 108 -6.78 2.08 17.79
CA ALA A 108 -6.52 0.74 17.28
C ALA A 108 -5.18 0.76 16.52
N ASN A 109 -4.15 0.17 17.11
CA ASN A 109 -2.82 0.11 16.54
C ASN A 109 -2.35 -1.34 16.39
N PRO A 110 -1.70 -1.70 15.27
CA PRO A 110 -1.11 -3.03 15.13
C PRO A 110 0.03 -3.19 16.14
N ASP A 111 -0.01 -4.26 16.93
CA ASP A 111 0.98 -4.52 17.96
C ASP A 111 1.08 -6.03 18.23
N ALA A 112 2.20 -6.62 17.80
CA ALA A 112 2.51 -8.03 17.98
C ALA A 112 2.71 -8.42 19.45
N THR A 113 3.01 -7.46 20.34
CA THR A 113 3.24 -7.71 21.78
C THR A 113 1.94 -7.69 22.59
N ALA A 114 0.82 -7.28 21.99
CA ALA A 114 -0.50 -7.25 22.61
C ALA A 114 -1.08 -8.65 22.91
N GLY A 115 -0.35 -9.73 22.60
CA GLY A 115 -0.78 -11.10 22.85
C GLY A 115 -1.12 -11.40 24.32
N SER A 116 -0.54 -10.67 25.28
CA SER A 116 -0.78 -10.81 26.72
C SER A 116 -2.02 -10.05 27.24
N LEU A 117 -2.63 -9.19 26.43
CA LEU A 117 -3.82 -8.43 26.81
C LEU A 117 -5.09 -9.29 26.75
N PRO A 118 -6.13 -8.96 27.54
CA PRO A 118 -7.41 -9.64 27.45
C PRO A 118 -8.01 -9.47 26.04
N ASN A 119 -8.72 -10.49 25.56
CA ASN A 119 -9.39 -10.41 24.25
C ASN A 119 -10.52 -9.38 24.29
N LEU A 120 -10.71 -8.64 23.20
CA LEU A 120 -11.81 -7.71 23.06
C LEU A 120 -13.15 -8.48 23.20
N PRO A 121 -14.03 -8.10 24.15
CA PRO A 121 -15.28 -8.81 24.33
C PRO A 121 -16.26 -8.50 23.19
N VAL A 122 -17.22 -9.41 22.98
CA VAL A 122 -18.27 -9.26 21.95
C VAL A 122 -19.30 -8.18 22.34
N LYS A 123 -19.37 -7.82 23.62
CA LYS A 123 -20.17 -6.73 24.15
C LYS A 123 -19.59 -6.32 25.50
N PHE A 124 -19.81 -5.08 25.90
CA PHE A 124 -19.49 -4.61 27.25
C PHE A 124 -20.69 -4.82 28.18
#